data_AF-A0A403M631-F1
#
_entry.id   AF-A0A403M631-F1
#
_cell.length_a   1.000
_cell.length_b   1.000
_cell.length_c   1.000
_cell.angle_alpha   90.00
_cell.angle_beta   90.00
_cell.angle_gamma   90.00
#
_symmetry.space_group_name_H-M   'P 1'
#
loop_
_entity.id
_entity.type
_entity.pdbx_description
1 polymer ?
#
loop_
_entity_poly.entity_id
_entity_poly.type
_entity_poly.pdbx_seq_one_letter_code
_entity_poly.pdbx_strand_id
1 'polypeptide(L)'
;MNDAIEQRKEVLMTIKTEIIQRLNIQRDEAQIDDDTALFGNGFKLDSVDATEIVVLLDKVFDIKISESDDPSYMRSINSLATFVIQKKND
;
A
#
# COMPACT_ATOMS: atom_id res chain seq x y z
N MET A 1 -1.66 22.50 -11.52
CA MET A 1 -2.30 22.35 -10.19
C MET A 1 -3.31 21.22 -10.30
N ASN A 2 -2.86 19.96 -10.30
CA ASN A 2 -3.65 18.77 -9.98
C ASN A 2 -2.80 17.47 -9.96
N ASP A 3 -1.54 17.56 -10.37
CA ASP A 3 -0.65 16.40 -10.55
C ASP A 3 -0.46 15.58 -9.27
N ALA A 4 -0.37 16.24 -8.11
CA ALA A 4 -0.21 15.55 -6.83
C ALA A 4 -1.47 14.74 -6.40
N ILE A 5 -2.66 15.22 -6.76
CA ILE A 5 -3.92 14.52 -6.42
C ILE A 5 -4.07 13.29 -7.32
N GLU A 6 -3.80 13.44 -8.61
CA GLU A 6 -3.86 12.33 -9.56
C GLU A 6 -2.79 11.29 -9.26
N GLN A 7 -1.54 11.70 -9.00
CA GLN A 7 -0.48 10.79 -8.56
C GLN A 7 -0.87 9.99 -7.32
N ARG A 8 -1.51 10.62 -6.32
CA ARG A 8 -1.96 9.91 -5.13
C ARG A 8 -3.03 8.86 -5.45
N LYS A 9 -3.99 9.19 -6.30
CA LYS A 9 -5.02 8.22 -6.74
C LYS A 9 -4.40 7.05 -7.48
N GLU A 10 -3.47 7.30 -8.39
CA GLU A 10 -2.76 6.25 -9.12
C GLU A 10 -2.01 5.30 -8.18
N VAL A 11 -1.30 5.85 -7.19
CA VAL A 11 -0.59 5.05 -6.17
C VAL A 11 -1.58 4.22 -5.35
N LEU A 12 -2.68 4.81 -4.88
CA LEU A 12 -3.72 4.09 -4.11
C LEU A 12 -4.32 2.94 -4.92
N MET A 13 -4.70 3.20 -6.17
CA MET A 13 -5.29 2.21 -7.07
C MET A 13 -4.32 1.07 -7.37
N THR A 14 -3.05 1.39 -7.63
CA THR A 14 -1.99 0.40 -7.85
C THR A 14 -1.79 -0.48 -6.61
N ILE A 15 -1.69 0.12 -5.41
CA ILE A 15 -1.54 -0.63 -4.16
C ILE A 15 -2.72 -1.57 -3.95
N LYS A 16 -3.96 -1.09 -4.13
CA LYS A 16 -5.17 -1.93 -4.00
C LYS A 16 -5.16 -3.10 -4.96
N THR A 17 -4.85 -2.83 -6.24
CA THR A 17 -4.77 -3.86 -7.29
C THR A 17 -3.78 -4.95 -6.91
N GLU A 18 -2.55 -4.55 -6.56
CA GLU A 18 -1.48 -5.49 -6.24
C GLU A 18 -1.78 -6.29 -4.96
N ILE A 19 -2.36 -5.65 -3.94
CA ILE A 19 -2.81 -6.33 -2.72
C ILE A 19 -3.87 -7.39 -3.06
N ILE A 20 -4.88 -7.03 -3.86
CA ILE A 20 -5.94 -7.96 -4.29
C ILE A 20 -5.34 -9.16 -5.03
N GLN A 21 -4.44 -8.90 -5.98
CA GLN A 21 -3.85 -9.93 -6.83
C GLN A 21 -2.89 -10.85 -6.05
N ARG A 22 -1.99 -10.28 -5.24
CA ARG A 22 -0.99 -11.06 -4.50
C ARG A 22 -1.60 -11.85 -3.35
N LEU A 23 -2.56 -11.26 -2.65
CA LEU A 23 -3.19 -11.86 -1.47
C LEU A 23 -4.49 -12.59 -1.83
N ASN A 24 -4.81 -12.69 -3.13
CA ASN A 24 -5.99 -13.37 -3.67
C ASN A 24 -7.30 -12.96 -2.98
N ILE A 25 -7.48 -11.66 -2.75
CA ILE A 25 -8.66 -11.12 -2.05
C ILE A 25 -9.83 -11.09 -3.02
N GLN A 26 -10.95 -11.68 -2.64
CA GLN A 26 -12.18 -11.67 -3.44
C GLN A 26 -12.96 -10.35 -3.26
N ARG A 27 -12.34 -9.22 -3.58
CA ARG A 27 -12.96 -7.88 -3.56
C ARG A 27 -12.40 -7.02 -4.68
N ASP A 28 -13.23 -6.11 -5.19
CA ASP A 28 -12.78 -5.07 -6.12
C ASP A 28 -12.07 -3.94 -5.36
N GLU A 29 -11.13 -3.29 -6.03
CA GLU A 29 -10.43 -2.09 -5.53
C GLU A 29 -11.40 -0.95 -5.17
N ALA A 30 -12.52 -0.84 -5.88
CA ALA A 30 -13.57 0.14 -5.60
C ALA A 30 -14.38 -0.19 -4.33
N GLN A 31 -14.34 -1.44 -3.85
CA GLN A 31 -15.00 -1.88 -2.62
C GLN A 31 -14.09 -1.71 -1.38
N ILE A 32 -12.85 -1.31 -1.59
CA ILE A 32 -11.84 -1.15 -0.54
C ILE A 32 -11.70 0.34 -0.25
N ASP A 33 -11.90 0.73 1.01
CA ASP A 33 -11.68 2.09 1.47
C ASP A 33 -10.17 2.37 1.62
N ASP A 34 -9.73 3.58 1.36
CA ASP A 34 -8.32 4.00 1.52
C ASP A 34 -7.87 3.92 2.99
N ASP A 35 -8.80 4.12 3.93
CA ASP A 35 -8.54 4.00 5.37
C ASP A 35 -8.70 2.56 5.90
N THR A 36 -8.90 1.58 5.01
CA THR A 36 -8.96 0.17 5.41
C THR A 36 -7.62 -0.25 6.03
N ALA A 37 -7.70 -0.80 7.23
CA ALA A 37 -6.53 -1.34 7.92
C ALA A 37 -5.99 -2.58 7.20
N LEU A 38 -4.68 -2.62 6.93
CA LEU A 38 -4.03 -3.78 6.30
C LEU A 38 -4.03 -4.97 7.26
N PHE A 39 -3.66 -4.73 8.52
CA PHE A 39 -3.60 -5.76 9.55
C PHE A 39 -4.79 -5.69 10.53
N GLY A 40 -5.10 -6.82 11.16
CA GLY A 40 -6.17 -6.89 12.16
C GLY A 40 -7.56 -6.82 11.53
N ASN A 41 -8.36 -5.80 11.85
CA ASN A 41 -9.80 -5.79 11.55
C ASN A 41 -10.20 -5.44 10.10
N GLY A 42 -9.27 -5.01 9.25
CA GLY A 42 -9.56 -4.73 7.84
C GLY A 42 -9.36 -5.97 6.97
N PHE A 43 -8.23 -6.06 6.27
CA PHE A 43 -7.93 -7.20 5.40
C PHE A 43 -7.58 -8.50 6.12
N LYS A 44 -7.40 -8.45 7.45
CA LYS A 44 -7.00 -9.59 8.28
C LYS A 44 -5.73 -10.27 7.78
N LEU A 45 -4.82 -9.47 7.23
CA LEU A 45 -3.53 -9.96 6.76
C LEU A 45 -2.70 -10.51 7.92
N ASP A 46 -1.96 -11.57 7.63
CA ASP A 46 -1.03 -12.18 8.56
C ASP A 46 0.40 -11.67 8.37
N SER A 47 1.35 -12.21 9.14
CA SER A 47 2.76 -11.84 9.05
C SER A 47 3.43 -12.24 7.73
N VAL A 48 2.91 -13.25 7.03
CA VAL A 48 3.41 -13.68 5.73
C VAL A 48 2.98 -12.67 4.67
N ASP A 49 1.71 -12.25 4.71
CA ASP A 49 1.16 -11.22 3.82
C ASP A 49 1.90 -9.87 3.96
N ALA A 50 2.37 -9.54 5.16
CA ALA A 50 3.20 -8.35 5.38
C ALA A 50 4.47 -8.36 4.51
N THR A 51 5.06 -9.54 4.30
CA THR A 51 6.26 -9.70 3.48
C THR A 51 5.93 -9.43 2.00
N GLU A 52 4.76 -9.89 1.52
CA GLU A 52 4.29 -9.59 0.15
C GLU A 52 4.08 -8.09 -0.07
N ILE A 53 3.58 -7.36 0.93
CA ILE A 53 3.45 -5.89 0.87
C ILE A 53 4.83 -5.24 0.71
N VAL A 54 5.85 -5.68 1.45
CA VAL A 54 7.22 -5.15 1.29
C VAL A 54 7.78 -5.46 -0.09
N VAL A 55 7.58 -6.67 -0.59
CA VAL A 55 8.02 -7.08 -1.93
C VAL A 55 7.31 -6.28 -3.02
N LEU A 56 6.03 -5.98 -2.84
CA LEU A 56 5.25 -5.10 -3.73
C LEU A 56 5.90 -3.71 -3.80
N LEU A 57 6.29 -3.13 -2.66
CA LEU A 57 6.92 -1.80 -2.64
C LEU A 57 8.24 -1.77 -3.43
N ASP A 58 9.07 -2.81 -3.28
CA ASP A 58 10.33 -2.95 -4.03
C ASP A 58 10.08 -3.22 -5.52
N LYS A 59 9.16 -4.13 -5.86
CA LYS A 59 8.93 -4.53 -7.27
C LYS A 59 8.14 -3.53 -8.10
N VAL A 60 7.17 -2.85 -7.50
CA VAL A 60 6.23 -1.99 -8.22
C VAL A 60 6.68 -0.53 -8.18
N PHE A 61 7.26 -0.10 -7.06
CA PHE A 61 7.63 1.29 -6.85
C PHE A 61 9.15 1.51 -6.77
N ASP A 62 9.97 0.44 -6.83
CA ASP A 62 11.43 0.50 -6.62
C ASP A 62 11.83 1.07 -5.25
N ILE A 63 10.95 0.89 -4.25
CA ILE A 63 11.14 1.40 -2.89
C ILE A 63 11.61 0.30 -1.96
N LYS A 64 12.80 0.47 -1.39
CA LYS A 64 13.34 -0.44 -0.39
C LYS A 64 13.01 0.04 1.02
N ILE A 65 12.36 -0.84 1.77
CA ILE A 65 12.13 -0.65 3.21
C ILE A 65 13.44 -0.88 3.97
N SER A 66 13.81 0.07 4.81
CA SER A 66 14.93 0.02 5.73
C SER A 66 14.43 -0.18 7.16
N GLU A 67 15.28 -0.69 8.06
CA GLU A 67 14.93 -0.86 9.49
C GLU A 67 14.63 0.47 10.20
N SER A 68 15.09 1.60 9.64
CA SER A 68 14.81 2.94 10.12
C SER A 68 13.45 3.49 9.70
N ASP A 69 12.76 2.85 8.76
CA ASP A 69 11.45 3.32 8.30
C ASP A 69 10.37 3.01 9.34
N ASP A 70 9.48 3.97 9.59
CA ASP A 70 8.43 3.84 10.60
C ASP A 70 7.39 2.79 10.16
N PRO A 71 7.18 1.69 10.91
CA PRO A 71 6.21 0.65 10.56
C PRO A 71 4.76 1.17 10.50
N SER A 72 4.48 2.41 10.89
CA SER A 72 3.17 3.06 10.70
C SER A 72 2.71 3.11 9.25
N TYR A 73 3.62 3.02 8.25
CA TYR A 73 3.24 2.92 6.83
C TYR A 73 2.37 1.68 6.56
N MET A 74 2.52 0.61 7.35
CA MET A 74 1.75 -0.64 7.25
C MET A 74 0.36 -0.60 7.90
N ARG A 75 -0.09 0.52 8.49
CA ARG A 75 -1.40 0.56 9.16
C ARG A 75 -2.58 0.44 8.22
N SER A 76 -2.58 1.21 7.14
CA SER A 76 -3.69 1.31 6.18
C SER A 76 -3.15 1.57 4.77
N ILE A 77 -4.03 1.42 3.77
CA ILE A 77 -3.68 1.73 2.38
C ILE A 77 -3.25 3.20 2.24
N ASN A 78 -3.93 4.12 2.93
CA ASN A 78 -3.61 5.55 2.94
C ASN A 78 -2.20 5.83 3.47
N SER A 79 -1.80 5.15 4.56
CA SER A 79 -0.44 5.26 5.10
C SER A 79 0.60 4.72 4.12
N LEU A 80 0.32 3.58 3.49
CA LEU A 80 1.22 2.96 2.50
C LEU A 80 1.41 3.87 1.29
N ALA A 81 0.32 4.44 0.76
CA ALA A 81 0.38 5.39 -0.36
C ALA A 81 1.14 6.66 0.01
N THR A 82 0.94 7.18 1.22
CA THR A 82 1.67 8.36 1.71
C THR A 82 3.17 8.08 1.78
N PHE A 83 3.55 6.92 2.31
CA PHE A 83 4.95 6.49 2.37
C PHE A 83 5.57 6.35 0.98
N VAL A 84 4.86 5.73 0.03
CA VAL A 84 5.30 5.60 -1.37
C VAL A 84 5.53 6.96 -2.01
N ILE A 85 4.59 7.88 -1.84
CA ILE A 85 4.68 9.24 -2.42
C ILE A 85 5.83 10.01 -1.79
N GLN A 86 6.05 9.88 -0.48
CA GLN A 86 7.18 10.52 0.20
C GLN A 86 8.50 10.02 -0.35
N LYS A 87 8.71 8.69 -0.42
CA LYS A 87 9.92 8.08 -0.97
C LYS A 87 10.15 8.38 -2.46
N LYS A 88 9.09 8.54 -3.25
CA LYS A 88 9.19 8.92 -4.68
C LYS A 88 9.58 10.39 -4.90
N ASN A 89 9.34 11.25 -3.93
CA ASN A 89 9.67 12.68 -4.00
C ASN A 89 10.95 13.03 -3.23
N ASP A 90 11.59 12.05 -2.59
CA ASP A 90 12.90 12.15 -1.91
C ASP A 90 14.03 11.89 -2.92
#